data_AF-A0A8H7PQ43-F1
#
_entry.id   AF-A0A8H7PQ43-F1
#
_cell.length_a   1.000
_cell.length_b   1.000
_cell.length_c   1.000
_cell.angle_alpha   90.00
_cell.angle_beta   90.00
_cell.angle_gamma   90.00
#
_symmetry.space_group_name_H-M   'P 1'
#
loop_
_entity.id
_entity.type
_entity.pdbx_description
1 polymer ?
#
loop_
_entity_poly.entity_id
_entity_poly.type
_entity_poly.pdbx_seq_one_letter_code
_entity_poly.pdbx_strand_id
1 'polypeptide(L)'
;MPKPIEVSSATALDLRAQLISQRESFDSDRQKGKQIAASERRQTKKPTVWARQNKGLAQRANNDKRIAEETGGPTLEASRAALQRKAKIYEEMRKRRRYNDSDDDDNQLIDFESRPFSDSEGDEEKSDGDDPWVDYEDEFGRSRTVRQSQLPRPRSPSPQLTSEPAYPVFSTSDYEARKREGSEEKETQRYDAEREIRTKGVGFYTFSKDEEERKAQMEELKRLREQTETARSHTMSVSARRKQALEKNAAKINARRLLLQQKTAASSSHQQKADIDDESISSFLSSIRNKK
;
A
#
# COMPACT_ATOMS: atom_id res chain seq x y z
N MET A 1 -23.78 -44.31 -56.49
CA MET A 1 -22.58 -43.82 -57.20
C MET A 1 -22.59 -42.29 -57.12
N PRO A 2 -21.61 -41.63 -56.48
CA PRO A 2 -21.57 -40.18 -56.46
C PRO A 2 -21.32 -39.64 -57.89
N LYS A 3 -22.04 -38.59 -58.27
CA LYS A 3 -21.93 -37.97 -59.60
C LYS A 3 -20.54 -37.32 -59.75
N PRO A 4 -19.88 -37.44 -60.92
CA PRO A 4 -18.61 -36.76 -61.15
C PRO A 4 -18.80 -35.25 -61.09
N ILE A 5 -17.92 -34.57 -60.37
CA ILE A 5 -17.90 -33.12 -60.27
C ILE A 5 -17.18 -32.60 -61.52
N GLU A 6 -17.92 -31.96 -62.42
CA GLU A 6 -17.36 -31.31 -63.59
C GLU A 6 -16.73 -29.97 -63.18
N VAL A 7 -15.41 -29.96 -63.07
CA VAL A 7 -14.64 -28.74 -62.83
C VAL A 7 -14.34 -28.04 -64.16
N SER A 8 -14.72 -26.78 -64.28
CA SER A 8 -14.42 -26.01 -65.49
C SER A 8 -12.91 -25.75 -65.60
N SER A 9 -12.37 -25.80 -66.82
CA SER A 9 -10.94 -25.55 -67.09
C SER A 9 -10.49 -24.17 -66.61
N ALA A 10 -11.38 -23.17 -66.69
CA ALA A 10 -11.14 -21.83 -66.19
C ALA A 10 -10.95 -21.80 -64.66
N THR A 11 -11.75 -22.55 -63.91
CA THR A 11 -11.62 -22.66 -62.44
C THR A 11 -10.33 -23.39 -62.05
N ALA A 12 -9.90 -24.39 -62.83
CA ALA A 12 -8.63 -25.08 -62.59
C ALA A 12 -7.42 -24.17 -62.80
N LEU A 13 -7.47 -23.28 -63.81
CA LEU A 13 -6.41 -22.30 -64.08
C LEU A 13 -6.36 -21.19 -63.02
N ASP A 14 -7.51 -20.70 -62.55
CA ASP A 14 -7.57 -19.70 -61.49
C ASP A 14 -7.02 -20.26 -60.15
N LEU A 15 -7.41 -21.48 -59.79
CA LEU A 15 -6.87 -22.15 -58.60
C LEU A 15 -5.36 -22.36 -58.72
N ARG A 16 -4.87 -22.72 -59.90
CA ARG A 16 -3.43 -22.86 -60.16
C ARG A 16 -2.71 -21.52 -60.04
N ALA A 17 -3.28 -20.43 -60.55
CA ALA A 17 -2.72 -19.09 -60.42
C ALA A 17 -2.66 -18.64 -58.94
N GLN A 18 -3.72 -18.90 -58.17
CA GLN A 18 -3.75 -18.61 -56.73
C GLN A 18 -2.72 -19.43 -55.95
N LEU A 19 -2.55 -20.72 -56.26
CA LEU A 19 -1.52 -21.56 -55.63
C LEU A 19 -0.11 -21.08 -55.95
N ILE A 20 0.14 -20.64 -57.19
CA ILE A 20 1.45 -20.09 -57.59
C ILE A 20 1.72 -18.77 -56.85
N SER A 21 0.74 -17.87 -56.77
CA SER A 21 0.87 -16.61 -56.01
C SER A 21 1.10 -16.85 -54.51
N GLN A 22 0.43 -17.84 -53.91
CA GLN A 22 0.68 -18.22 -52.52
C GLN A 22 2.06 -18.87 -52.32
N ARG A 23 2.53 -19.66 -53.28
CA ARG A 23 3.87 -20.24 -53.28
C ARG A 23 4.94 -19.14 -53.33
N GLU A 24 4.80 -18.18 -54.23
CA GLU A 24 5.73 -17.07 -54.41
C GLU A 24 5.77 -16.14 -53.20
N SER A 25 4.61 -15.84 -52.59
CA SER A 25 4.56 -15.06 -51.34
C SER A 25 5.20 -15.82 -50.19
N PHE A 26 4.98 -17.13 -50.06
CA PHE A 26 5.64 -17.96 -49.06
C PHE A 26 7.16 -18.05 -49.26
N ASP A 27 7.63 -18.23 -50.49
CA ASP A 27 9.07 -18.28 -50.79
C ASP A 27 9.73 -16.90 -50.59
N SER A 28 9.03 -15.80 -50.90
CA SER A 28 9.47 -14.44 -50.60
C SER A 28 9.56 -14.17 -49.11
N ASP A 29 8.56 -14.58 -48.33
CA ASP A 29 8.55 -14.46 -46.86
C ASP A 29 9.60 -15.36 -46.23
N ARG A 30 9.88 -16.52 -46.83
CA ARG A 30 10.96 -17.43 -46.43
C ARG A 30 12.35 -16.86 -46.73
N GLN A 31 12.52 -16.13 -47.83
CA GLN A 31 13.79 -15.48 -48.17
C GLN A 31 14.03 -14.20 -47.34
N LYS A 32 12.98 -13.42 -47.06
CA LYS A 32 13.03 -12.24 -46.17
C LYS A 32 13.17 -12.64 -44.70
N GLY A 33 12.58 -13.78 -44.33
CA GLY A 33 12.72 -14.38 -43.01
C GLY A 33 14.06 -15.11 -42.88
N LYS A 34 15.08 -14.43 -42.33
CA LYS A 34 16.16 -15.13 -41.63
C LYS A 34 15.50 -16.21 -40.76
N GLN A 35 15.92 -17.46 -40.92
CA GLN A 35 15.49 -18.58 -40.07
C GLN A 35 15.98 -18.31 -38.65
N ILE A 36 15.27 -17.44 -37.93
CA ILE A 36 15.44 -17.20 -36.50
C ILE A 36 15.00 -18.49 -35.84
N ALA A 37 15.95 -19.16 -35.18
CA ALA A 37 15.68 -20.42 -34.50
C ALA A 37 14.50 -20.27 -33.54
N ALA A 38 13.72 -21.33 -33.34
CA ALA A 38 12.57 -21.30 -32.43
C ALA A 38 12.93 -20.86 -31.00
N SER A 39 14.21 -20.91 -30.62
CA SER A 39 14.78 -20.39 -29.38
C SER A 39 14.80 -18.85 -29.31
N GLU A 40 15.05 -18.15 -30.41
CA GLU A 40 15.15 -16.68 -30.48
C GLU A 40 13.78 -16.00 -30.59
N ARG A 41 12.75 -16.71 -31.07
CA ARG A 41 11.34 -16.25 -31.02
C ARG A 41 10.79 -16.10 -29.59
N ARG A 42 11.53 -16.53 -28.57
CA ARG A 42 11.12 -16.43 -27.15
C ARG A 42 11.41 -15.08 -26.47
N GLN A 43 12.04 -14.12 -27.16
CA GLN A 43 12.49 -12.86 -26.55
C GLN A 43 11.48 -11.70 -26.62
N THR A 44 10.29 -11.88 -27.20
CA THR A 44 9.23 -10.85 -27.19
C THR A 44 8.11 -11.15 -26.20
N LYS A 45 8.43 -11.78 -25.06
CA LYS A 45 7.48 -11.83 -23.95
C LYS A 45 7.34 -10.42 -23.41
N LYS A 46 6.13 -9.86 -23.52
CA LYS A 46 5.76 -8.62 -22.82
C LYS A 46 6.24 -8.74 -21.37
N PRO A 47 6.97 -7.75 -20.83
CA PRO A 47 7.53 -7.85 -19.48
C PRO A 47 6.42 -8.23 -18.51
N THR A 48 6.70 -9.21 -17.65
CA THR A 48 5.80 -9.66 -16.60
C THR A 48 5.32 -8.45 -15.79
N VAL A 49 4.13 -8.51 -15.19
CA VAL A 49 3.54 -7.38 -14.44
C VAL A 49 4.51 -6.74 -13.44
N TRP A 50 5.39 -7.53 -12.80
CA TRP A 50 6.43 -7.03 -11.88
C TRP A 50 7.61 -6.32 -12.55
N ALA A 51 7.85 -6.57 -13.84
CA ALA A 51 8.86 -5.88 -14.65
C ALA A 51 8.32 -4.63 -15.35
N ARG A 52 7.02 -4.33 -15.22
CA ARG A 52 6.42 -3.09 -15.75
C ARG A 52 6.69 -1.97 -14.75
N GLN A 53 7.60 -1.06 -15.07
CA GLN A 53 7.84 0.16 -14.29
C GLN A 53 6.61 1.08 -14.35
N ASN A 54 6.26 1.72 -13.23
CA ASN A 54 5.14 2.67 -13.20
C ASN A 54 5.40 3.85 -14.15
N LYS A 55 4.35 4.27 -14.87
CA LYS A 55 4.41 5.39 -15.81
C LYS A 55 4.82 6.66 -15.06
N GLY A 56 5.89 7.32 -15.51
CA GLY A 56 6.38 8.58 -14.93
C GLY A 56 7.46 8.44 -13.85
N LEU A 57 7.84 7.22 -13.42
CA LEU A 57 8.94 7.05 -12.46
C LEU A 57 10.28 7.56 -13.00
N ALA A 58 10.58 7.31 -14.28
CA ALA A 58 11.81 7.82 -14.91
C ALA A 58 11.85 9.35 -14.96
N GLN A 59 10.71 10.00 -15.23
CA GLN A 59 10.61 11.45 -15.25
C GLN A 59 10.79 12.03 -13.84
N ARG A 60 10.18 11.41 -12.82
CA ARG A 60 10.37 11.81 -11.42
C ARG A 60 11.82 11.64 -10.99
N ALA A 61 12.44 10.49 -11.27
CA ALA A 61 13.85 10.25 -10.95
C ALA A 61 14.79 11.26 -11.64
N ASN A 62 14.50 11.67 -12.87
CA ASN A 62 15.28 12.71 -13.56
C ASN A 62 15.06 14.10 -12.94
N ASN A 63 13.83 14.42 -12.53
CA ASN A 63 13.55 15.70 -11.86
C ASN A 63 14.19 15.74 -10.47
N ASP A 64 14.17 14.63 -9.72
CA ASP A 64 14.82 14.53 -8.42
C ASP A 64 16.35 14.69 -8.53
N LYS A 65 16.96 14.11 -9.57
CA LYS A 65 18.38 14.34 -9.89
C LYS A 65 18.67 15.81 -10.22
N ARG A 66 17.83 16.42 -11.06
CA ARG A 66 17.95 17.84 -11.41
C ARG A 66 17.81 18.73 -10.18
N ILE A 67 16.84 18.45 -9.31
CA ILE A 67 16.65 19.18 -8.05
C ILE A 67 17.86 18.98 -7.14
N ALA A 68 18.40 17.76 -7.02
CA ALA A 68 19.58 17.49 -6.21
C ALA A 68 20.85 18.21 -6.73
N GLU A 69 20.99 18.33 -8.04
CA GLU A 69 22.05 19.12 -8.69
C GLU A 69 21.84 20.63 -8.49
N GLU A 70 20.61 21.12 -8.64
CA GLU A 70 20.24 22.54 -8.54
C GLU A 70 20.24 23.06 -7.09
N THR A 71 19.83 22.24 -6.14
CA THR A 71 19.93 22.54 -4.69
C THR A 71 21.33 22.29 -4.15
N GLY A 72 22.25 21.74 -4.96
CA GLY A 72 23.57 21.34 -4.52
C GLY A 72 23.45 20.53 -3.22
N GLY A 73 22.82 19.35 -3.30
CA GLY A 73 22.49 18.52 -2.13
C GLY A 73 23.63 18.54 -1.11
N PRO A 74 23.32 18.70 0.20
CA PRO A 74 24.09 19.44 1.19
C PRO A 74 25.59 19.33 0.94
N THR A 75 26.11 20.19 0.07
CA THR A 75 27.52 20.16 -0.25
C THR A 75 28.26 20.48 1.04
N LEU A 76 29.47 19.93 1.20
CA LEU A 76 30.32 20.21 2.35
C LEU A 76 30.49 21.73 2.55
N GLU A 77 30.35 22.51 1.47
CA GLU A 77 30.39 23.97 1.45
C GLU A 77 29.17 24.64 2.11
N ALA A 78 27.95 24.21 1.80
CA ALA A 78 26.74 24.73 2.47
C ALA A 78 26.76 24.42 3.98
N SER A 79 27.18 23.20 4.32
CA SER A 79 27.38 22.77 5.71
C SER A 79 28.46 23.59 6.42
N ARG A 80 29.57 23.87 5.73
CA ARG A 80 30.69 24.70 6.24
C ARG A 80 30.26 26.15 6.46
N ALA A 81 29.49 26.73 5.53
CA ALA A 81 28.95 28.08 5.67
C ALA A 81 27.98 28.18 6.86
N ALA A 82 27.11 27.18 7.05
CA ALA A 82 26.23 27.11 8.22
C ALA A 82 27.01 26.99 9.54
N LEU A 83 28.06 26.16 9.57
CA LEU A 83 28.93 26.02 10.75
C LEU A 83 29.72 27.31 11.05
N GLN A 84 30.20 28.01 10.03
CA GLN A 84 30.87 29.31 10.21
C GLN A 84 29.91 30.37 10.75
N ARG A 85 28.68 30.43 10.26
CA ARG A 85 27.64 31.32 10.81
C ARG A 85 27.34 31.00 12.28
N LYS A 86 27.16 29.72 12.61
CA LYS A 86 26.98 29.28 14.00
C LYS A 86 28.17 29.64 14.87
N ALA A 87 29.40 29.35 14.43
CA ALA A 87 30.61 29.68 15.17
C ALA A 87 30.72 31.18 15.46
N LYS A 88 30.40 32.04 14.48
CA LYS A 88 30.34 33.49 14.67
C LYS A 88 29.32 33.90 15.73
N ILE A 89 28.11 33.35 15.69
CA ILE A 89 27.07 33.61 16.70
C ILE A 89 27.54 33.16 18.10
N TYR A 90 28.18 32.00 18.23
CA TYR A 90 28.72 31.55 19.51
C TYR A 90 29.87 32.42 20.03
N GLU A 91 30.75 32.90 19.15
CA GLU A 91 31.80 33.86 19.54
C GLU A 91 31.21 35.20 19.96
N GLU A 92 30.16 35.67 19.28
CA GLU A 92 29.41 36.88 19.63
C GLU A 92 28.71 36.70 20.99
N MET A 93 28.03 35.58 21.24
CA MET A 93 27.44 35.25 22.56
C MET A 93 28.52 35.17 23.64
N ARG A 94 29.67 34.56 23.36
CA ARG A 94 30.78 34.46 24.34
C ARG A 94 31.42 35.81 24.64
N LYS A 95 31.47 36.72 23.66
CA LYS A 95 31.96 38.10 23.82
C LYS A 95 30.91 38.96 24.54
N ARG A 96 29.63 38.83 24.20
CA ARG A 96 28.49 39.51 24.86
C ARG A 96 28.28 39.07 26.30
N ARG A 97 28.61 37.83 26.68
CA ARG A 97 28.60 37.38 28.10
C ARG A 97 29.54 38.19 29.02
N ARG A 98 30.38 39.09 28.50
CA ARG A 98 31.21 40.01 29.30
C ARG A 98 30.66 41.44 29.41
N TYR A 99 29.68 41.84 28.61
CA TYR A 99 29.10 43.18 28.67
C TYR A 99 27.58 43.07 28.52
N ASN A 100 26.90 43.44 29.60
CA ASN A 100 25.45 43.45 29.73
C ASN A 100 24.82 44.45 28.73
N ASP A 101 23.62 44.11 28.30
CA ASP A 101 22.56 45.04 27.90
C ASP A 101 22.69 45.75 26.54
N SER A 102 22.03 45.19 25.51
CA SER A 102 21.46 45.97 24.42
C SER A 102 20.31 45.18 23.78
N ASP A 103 19.10 45.73 23.93
CA ASP A 103 17.76 45.28 23.55
C ASP A 103 17.53 45.02 22.03
N ASP A 104 18.38 44.24 21.35
CA ASP A 104 18.21 43.93 19.92
C ASP A 104 18.04 42.41 19.64
N ASP A 105 17.47 41.65 20.59
CA ASP A 105 17.36 40.19 20.49
C ASP A 105 15.90 39.69 20.34
N ASP A 106 15.11 40.29 19.43
CA ASP A 106 13.78 39.78 19.03
C ASP A 106 13.80 38.35 18.42
N ASN A 107 14.99 37.81 18.13
CA ASN A 107 15.16 36.48 17.54
C ASN A 107 15.43 35.36 18.56
N GLN A 108 15.56 35.67 19.85
CA GLN A 108 15.91 34.69 20.89
C GLN A 108 14.66 34.29 21.69
N LEU A 109 13.86 33.34 21.15
CA LEU A 109 12.60 32.86 21.76
C LEU A 109 12.75 32.10 23.10
N ILE A 110 13.97 31.98 23.62
CA ILE A 110 14.24 31.32 24.90
C ILE A 110 14.95 32.33 25.80
N ASP A 111 14.21 32.76 26.82
CA ASP A 111 14.72 33.64 27.87
C ASP A 111 15.49 32.80 28.90
N PHE A 112 16.83 32.83 28.81
CA PHE A 112 17.71 32.06 29.70
C PHE A 112 17.85 32.69 31.09
N GLU A 113 17.31 33.88 31.33
CA GLU A 113 17.30 34.52 32.65
C GLU A 113 16.12 34.08 33.52
N SER A 114 15.07 33.48 32.96
CA SER A 114 13.96 32.92 33.74
C SER A 114 14.20 31.45 34.12
N ARG A 115 15.11 31.19 35.07
CA ARG A 115 15.06 29.95 35.88
C ARG A 115 14.12 30.22 37.06
N PRO A 116 12.87 29.72 37.10
CA PRO A 116 12.03 29.76 38.29
C PRO A 116 12.40 28.61 39.23
N PHE A 117 13.69 28.51 39.56
CA PHE A 117 14.18 27.61 40.58
C PHE A 117 15.35 28.31 41.23
N SER A 118 15.18 28.64 42.50
CA SER A 118 16.26 29.05 43.38
C SER A 118 17.45 28.10 43.19
N ASP A 119 18.54 28.59 42.62
CA ASP A 119 19.86 28.15 43.05
C ASP A 119 20.02 28.64 44.50
N SER A 120 19.32 27.96 45.40
CA SER A 120 19.84 27.79 46.74
C SER A 120 20.97 26.78 46.57
N GLU A 121 22.14 27.29 46.21
CA GLU A 121 23.44 26.73 46.61
C GLU A 121 23.49 26.75 48.14
N GLY A 122 22.63 25.91 48.73
CA GLY A 122 22.47 25.66 50.14
C GLY A 122 22.72 24.18 50.32
N ASP A 123 23.98 23.90 50.66
CA ASP A 123 24.43 22.73 51.40
C ASP A 123 23.36 22.28 52.42
N GLU A 124 22.61 21.24 52.07
CA GLU A 124 21.87 20.42 53.02
C GLU A 124 22.18 18.95 52.71
N GLU A 125 23.27 18.47 53.30
CA GLU A 125 23.43 17.07 53.70
C GLU A 125 22.17 16.61 54.46
N LYS A 126 21.13 16.17 53.75
CA LYS A 126 20.06 15.39 54.38
C LYS A 126 20.58 13.98 54.58
N SER A 127 21.09 13.76 55.78
CA SER A 127 21.37 12.46 56.40
C SER A 127 20.61 11.31 55.75
N ASP A 128 21.32 10.51 54.94
CA ASP A 128 20.90 9.21 54.40
C ASP A 128 20.80 8.12 55.49
N GLY A 129 20.41 8.49 56.71
CA GLY A 129 20.53 7.68 57.91
C GLY A 129 19.44 6.62 58.10
N ASP A 130 18.16 6.92 57.84
CA ASP A 130 17.05 6.04 58.26
C ASP A 130 15.78 6.20 57.38
N ASP A 131 15.87 5.93 56.07
CA ASP A 131 14.66 5.87 55.20
C ASP A 131 14.31 4.41 54.83
N PRO A 132 13.41 3.71 55.54
CA PRO A 132 13.15 2.31 55.29
C PRO A 132 12.50 2.05 53.92
N TRP A 133 12.83 0.90 53.32
CA TRP A 133 12.13 0.40 52.13
C TRP A 133 10.74 -0.10 52.52
N VAL A 134 9.72 0.36 51.79
CA VAL A 134 8.32 -0.02 52.02
C VAL A 134 7.70 -0.47 50.71
N ASP A 135 6.89 -1.52 50.77
CA ASP A 135 6.07 -1.98 49.65
C ASP A 135 4.85 -1.06 49.50
N TYR A 136 4.78 -0.37 48.36
CA TYR A 136 3.69 0.54 48.02
C TYR A 136 2.90 0.02 46.83
N GLU A 137 1.58 0.02 46.96
CA GLU A 137 0.69 -0.27 45.84
C GLU A 137 0.45 1.00 45.02
N ASP A 138 0.93 0.99 43.78
CA ASP A 138 0.69 2.06 42.81
C ASP A 138 -0.81 2.16 42.43
N GLU A 139 -1.22 3.26 41.80
CA GLU A 139 -2.61 3.52 41.37
C GLU A 139 -3.19 2.42 40.46
N PHE A 140 -2.32 1.61 39.86
CA PHE A 140 -2.65 0.49 39.00
C PHE A 140 -2.66 -0.87 39.73
N GLY A 141 -2.59 -0.90 41.07
CA GLY A 141 -2.64 -2.11 41.89
C GLY A 141 -1.39 -3.00 41.79
N ARG A 142 -0.25 -2.41 41.42
CA ARG A 142 1.05 -3.11 41.35
C ARG A 142 1.85 -2.78 42.61
N SER A 143 2.35 -3.80 43.30
CA SER A 143 3.28 -3.60 44.42
C SER A 143 4.66 -3.19 43.91
N ARG A 144 5.17 -2.06 44.38
CA ARG A 144 6.50 -1.53 44.08
C ARG A 144 7.24 -1.23 45.37
N THR A 145 8.49 -1.67 45.48
CA THR A 145 9.40 -1.31 46.57
C THR A 145 9.92 0.12 46.37
N VAL A 146 9.59 1.04 47.28
CA VAL A 146 10.03 2.44 47.24
C VAL A 146 10.47 2.86 48.64
N ARG A 147 11.36 3.86 48.74
CA ARG A 147 11.69 4.51 50.01
C ARG A 147 10.47 5.25 50.58
N GLN A 148 10.32 5.32 51.91
CA GLN A 148 9.17 6.00 52.54
C GLN A 148 9.05 7.47 52.12
N SER A 149 10.17 8.16 51.90
CA SER A 149 10.17 9.57 51.47
C SER A 149 9.54 9.80 50.08
N GLN A 150 9.56 8.78 49.23
CA GLN A 150 9.07 8.83 47.84
C GLN A 150 7.61 8.37 47.71
N LEU A 151 6.99 7.93 48.81
CA LEU A 151 5.57 7.59 48.81
C LEU A 151 4.74 8.85 48.51
N PRO A 152 3.72 8.77 47.62
CA PRO A 152 2.79 9.86 47.42
C PRO A 152 2.17 10.25 48.76
N ARG A 153 2.45 11.47 49.24
CA ARG A 153 1.84 11.97 50.46
C ARG A 153 0.35 12.14 50.20
N PRO A 154 -0.54 11.60 51.07
CA PRO A 154 -1.96 11.87 50.92
C PRO A 154 -2.15 13.39 50.95
N ARG A 155 -2.83 13.91 49.93
CA ARG A 155 -3.19 15.32 49.85
C ARG A 155 -3.95 15.63 51.14
N SER A 156 -3.35 16.42 52.05
CA SER A 156 -4.01 16.81 53.29
C SER A 156 -5.39 17.35 52.94
N PRO A 157 -6.48 16.93 53.60
CA PRO A 157 -7.80 17.43 53.28
C PRO A 157 -7.74 18.95 53.37
N SER A 158 -7.90 19.59 52.22
CA SER A 158 -8.09 21.03 52.12
C SER A 158 -9.15 21.43 53.15
N PRO A 159 -9.02 22.56 53.85
CA PRO A 159 -10.03 22.99 54.81
C PRO A 159 -11.39 22.96 54.10
N GLN A 160 -12.31 22.16 54.66
CA GLN A 160 -13.64 21.94 54.09
C GLN A 160 -14.29 23.31 53.87
N LEU A 161 -14.43 23.72 52.61
CA LEU A 161 -15.36 24.78 52.23
C LEU A 161 -16.76 24.21 52.48
N THR A 162 -17.28 24.40 53.68
CA THR A 162 -18.69 24.17 54.01
C THR A 162 -19.52 25.30 53.38
N SER A 163 -19.69 25.20 52.07
CA SER A 163 -20.82 25.79 51.36
C SER A 163 -20.90 25.00 50.07
N GLU A 164 -21.83 24.06 49.98
CA GLU A 164 -22.19 23.47 48.69
C GLU A 164 -22.59 24.62 47.76
N PRO A 165 -21.84 24.92 46.68
CA PRO A 165 -22.44 25.71 45.62
C PRO A 165 -23.61 24.87 45.10
N ALA A 166 -24.83 25.40 45.20
CA ALA A 166 -26.01 24.85 44.58
C ALA A 166 -25.81 24.85 43.06
N TYR A 167 -25.12 23.85 42.53
CA TYR A 167 -25.09 23.58 41.12
C TYR A 167 -26.47 23.05 40.75
N PRO A 168 -27.23 23.73 39.88
CA PRO A 168 -28.50 23.21 39.43
C PRO A 168 -28.26 21.85 38.79
N VAL A 169 -28.84 20.80 39.38
CA VAL A 169 -28.86 19.46 38.78
C VAL A 169 -29.72 19.58 37.53
N PHE A 170 -29.08 19.81 36.39
CA PHE A 170 -29.76 19.87 35.10
C PHE A 170 -30.37 18.49 34.83
N SER A 171 -31.70 18.42 34.75
CA SER A 171 -32.39 17.20 34.33
C SER A 171 -31.98 16.85 32.90
N THR A 172 -31.82 15.57 32.60
CA THR A 172 -31.53 15.07 31.25
C THR A 172 -32.58 15.53 30.24
N SER A 173 -33.83 15.75 30.68
CA SER A 173 -34.91 16.33 29.84
C SER A 173 -34.63 17.75 29.39
N ASP A 174 -34.09 18.58 30.29
CA ASP A 174 -33.86 20.01 30.05
C ASP A 174 -32.63 20.19 29.16
N TYR A 175 -31.65 19.28 29.29
CA TYR A 175 -30.52 19.18 28.37
C TYR A 175 -30.97 18.85 26.95
N GLU A 176 -31.89 17.90 26.79
CA GLU A 176 -32.42 17.52 25.49
C GLU A 176 -33.32 18.60 24.87
N ALA A 177 -34.14 19.28 25.67
CA ALA A 177 -34.98 20.39 25.21
C ALA A 177 -34.12 21.56 24.69
N ARG A 178 -33.08 21.95 25.45
CA ARG A 178 -32.14 23.01 25.08
C ARG A 178 -31.27 22.63 23.86
N LYS A 179 -31.01 21.33 23.68
CA LYS A 179 -30.30 20.81 22.51
C LYS A 179 -31.17 20.85 21.24
N ARG A 180 -32.49 20.64 21.35
CA ARG A 180 -33.44 20.81 20.23
C ARG A 180 -33.55 22.28 19.82
N GLU A 181 -33.81 23.18 20.77
CA GLU A 181 -33.85 24.63 20.53
C GLU A 181 -32.55 25.17 19.92
N GLY A 182 -31.39 24.75 20.45
CA GLY A 182 -30.09 25.20 19.94
C GLY A 182 -29.66 24.59 18.59
N SER A 183 -30.44 23.67 18.02
CA SER A 183 -30.14 22.97 16.77
C SER A 183 -30.91 23.52 15.56
N GLU A 184 -32.02 24.23 15.78
CA GLU A 184 -32.91 24.68 14.71
C GLU A 184 -32.48 26.03 14.09
N GLU A 185 -31.73 26.87 14.83
CA GLU A 185 -31.36 28.23 14.39
C GLU A 185 -29.88 28.45 14.11
N LYS A 186 -29.02 27.46 14.37
CA LYS A 186 -27.60 27.60 14.01
C LYS A 186 -27.48 27.35 12.52
N GLU A 187 -27.51 28.45 11.73
CA GLU A 187 -26.87 28.52 10.41
C GLU A 187 -25.65 27.62 10.48
N THR A 188 -25.71 26.56 9.68
CA THR A 188 -24.77 25.44 9.80
C THR A 188 -23.36 25.98 9.73
N GLN A 189 -22.69 26.15 10.87
CA GLN A 189 -21.36 26.75 10.91
C GLN A 189 -20.44 25.83 10.13
N ARG A 190 -20.18 26.22 8.87
CA ARG A 190 -19.37 25.40 7.99
C ARG A 190 -17.93 25.58 8.42
N TYR A 191 -17.22 24.46 8.37
CA TYR A 191 -15.79 24.45 8.64
C TYR A 191 -15.07 25.39 7.66
N ASP A 192 -14.39 26.39 8.21
CA ASP A 192 -13.59 27.38 7.48
C ASP A 192 -12.12 26.96 7.54
N ALA A 193 -11.60 26.61 6.37
CA ALA A 193 -10.23 26.16 6.23
C ALA A 193 -9.22 27.26 6.65
N GLU A 194 -9.54 28.54 6.47
CA GLU A 194 -8.61 29.63 6.77
C GLU A 194 -8.36 29.80 8.27
N ARG A 195 -9.28 29.34 9.11
CA ARG A 195 -9.17 29.39 10.57
C ARG A 195 -8.41 28.20 11.16
N GLU A 196 -8.06 27.21 10.36
CA GLU A 196 -7.32 26.04 10.83
C GLU A 196 -5.81 26.33 10.90
N ILE A 197 -5.27 26.27 12.11
CA ILE A 197 -3.82 26.41 12.39
C ILE A 197 -3.01 25.13 12.17
N ARG A 198 -3.68 23.99 11.93
CA ARG A 198 -3.01 22.71 11.70
C ARG A 198 -2.47 22.63 10.28
N THR A 199 -1.39 21.87 10.10
CA THR A 199 -0.82 21.59 8.79
C THR A 199 -1.75 20.71 7.96
N LYS A 200 -2.21 21.21 6.82
CA LYS A 200 -3.06 20.48 5.87
C LYS A 200 -2.20 19.54 5.02
N GLY A 201 -2.64 18.30 4.85
CA GLY A 201 -1.93 17.29 4.08
C GLY A 201 -2.04 17.46 2.56
N VAL A 202 -1.22 16.70 1.82
CA VAL A 202 -1.30 16.63 0.35
C VAL A 202 -2.64 15.99 -0.04
N GLY A 203 -3.47 16.75 -0.76
CA GLY A 203 -4.84 16.35 -1.11
C GLY A 203 -5.93 17.02 -0.27
N PHE A 204 -5.58 17.99 0.58
CA PHE A 204 -6.58 18.88 1.18
C PHE A 204 -7.28 19.72 0.10
N TYR A 205 -8.61 19.75 0.14
CA TYR A 205 -9.45 20.52 -0.78
C TYR A 205 -10.32 21.50 0.00
N THR A 206 -10.22 22.79 -0.33
CA THR A 206 -11.00 23.87 0.27
C THR A 206 -12.31 24.05 -0.48
N PHE A 207 -13.44 23.98 0.24
CA PHE A 207 -14.72 24.36 -0.33
C PHE A 207 -14.91 25.88 -0.33
N SER A 208 -15.71 26.38 -1.28
CA SER A 208 -16.15 27.78 -1.27
C SER A 208 -16.96 28.10 -0.01
N LYS A 209 -16.94 29.38 0.38
CA LYS A 209 -17.78 29.92 1.47
C LYS A 209 -19.22 30.09 0.98
N ASP A 210 -19.41 30.29 -0.32
CA ASP A 210 -20.72 30.41 -0.93
C ASP A 210 -21.42 29.05 -0.98
N GLU A 211 -22.66 28.99 -0.48
CA GLU A 211 -23.37 27.72 -0.32
C GLU A 211 -23.67 27.03 -1.66
N GLU A 212 -23.98 27.81 -2.70
CA GLU A 212 -24.31 27.30 -4.02
C GLU A 212 -23.08 26.67 -4.68
N GLU A 213 -21.95 27.38 -4.68
CA GLU A 213 -20.68 26.88 -5.20
C GLU A 213 -20.20 25.65 -4.42
N ARG A 214 -20.33 25.68 -3.09
CA ARG A 214 -20.00 24.55 -2.24
C ARG A 214 -20.86 23.33 -2.56
N LYS A 215 -22.16 23.50 -2.79
CA LYS A 215 -23.06 22.41 -3.20
C LYS A 215 -22.64 21.86 -4.55
N ALA A 216 -22.33 22.71 -5.52
CA ALA A 216 -21.83 22.29 -6.83
C ALA A 216 -20.50 21.50 -6.72
N GLN A 217 -19.54 21.98 -5.93
CA GLN A 217 -18.28 21.28 -5.65
C GLN A 217 -18.52 19.92 -5.00
N MET A 218 -19.46 19.84 -4.05
CA MET A 218 -19.84 18.57 -3.41
C MET A 218 -20.49 17.60 -4.39
N GLU A 219 -21.34 18.07 -5.30
CA GLU A 219 -21.96 17.27 -6.34
C GLU A 219 -20.94 16.76 -7.36
N GLU A 220 -19.97 17.59 -7.75
CA GLU A 220 -18.87 17.18 -8.61
C GLU A 220 -18.05 16.05 -7.98
N LEU A 221 -17.68 16.18 -6.70
CA LEU A 221 -16.95 15.14 -5.98
C LEU A 221 -17.76 13.85 -5.85
N LYS A 222 -19.08 13.93 -5.63
CA LYS A 222 -19.98 12.76 -5.63
C LYS A 222 -19.99 12.08 -7.00
N ARG A 223 -20.10 12.85 -8.08
CA ARG A 223 -20.07 12.34 -9.45
C ARG A 223 -18.75 11.62 -9.75
N LEU A 224 -17.61 12.21 -9.39
CA LEU A 224 -16.30 11.57 -9.54
C LEU A 224 -16.24 10.26 -8.74
N ARG A 225 -16.75 10.25 -7.52
CA ARG A 225 -16.84 9.03 -6.70
C ARG A 225 -17.64 7.94 -7.40
N GLU A 226 -18.85 8.24 -7.87
CA GLU A 226 -19.70 7.29 -8.60
C GLU A 226 -19.02 6.74 -9.86
N GLN A 227 -18.32 7.58 -10.62
CA GLN A 227 -17.52 7.14 -11.77
C GLN A 227 -16.40 6.17 -11.36
N THR A 228 -15.71 6.43 -10.26
CA THR A 228 -14.67 5.51 -9.77
C THR A 228 -15.24 4.22 -9.21
N GLU A 229 -16.39 4.26 -8.53
CA GLU A 229 -17.06 3.09 -7.99
C GLU A 229 -17.60 2.19 -9.11
N THR A 230 -18.20 2.77 -10.16
CA THR A 230 -18.64 2.04 -11.35
C THR A 230 -17.46 1.46 -12.14
N ALA A 231 -16.35 2.20 -12.30
CA ALA A 231 -15.15 1.66 -12.93
C ALA A 231 -14.53 0.51 -12.12
N ARG A 232 -14.50 0.63 -10.78
CA ARG A 232 -14.04 -0.43 -9.88
C ARG A 232 -14.95 -1.66 -9.96
N SER A 233 -16.27 -1.48 -9.90
CA SER A 233 -17.21 -2.60 -9.99
C SER A 233 -17.11 -3.29 -11.36
N HIS A 234 -16.97 -2.53 -12.45
CA HIS A 234 -16.78 -3.08 -13.79
C HIS A 234 -15.49 -3.88 -13.89
N THR A 235 -14.35 -3.37 -13.42
CA THR A 235 -13.08 -4.10 -13.42
C THR A 235 -13.11 -5.34 -12.52
N MET A 236 -13.75 -5.25 -11.34
CA MET A 236 -13.99 -6.40 -10.47
C MET A 236 -14.85 -7.46 -11.16
N SER A 237 -15.88 -7.07 -11.91
CA SER A 237 -16.73 -7.99 -12.67
C SER A 237 -15.95 -8.71 -13.78
N VAL A 238 -15.06 -8.00 -14.49
CA VAL A 238 -14.19 -8.59 -15.52
C VAL A 238 -13.20 -9.55 -14.88
N SER A 239 -12.64 -9.20 -13.73
CA SER A 239 -11.76 -10.08 -12.95
C SER A 239 -12.50 -11.33 -12.46
N ALA A 240 -13.71 -11.18 -11.91
CA ALA A 240 -14.55 -12.28 -11.46
C ALA A 240 -14.92 -13.20 -12.63
N ARG A 241 -15.30 -12.63 -13.79
CA ARG A 241 -15.58 -13.39 -15.01
C ARG A 241 -14.35 -14.15 -15.50
N ARG A 242 -13.15 -13.54 -15.42
CA ARG A 242 -11.88 -14.20 -15.72
C ARG A 242 -11.59 -15.35 -14.75
N LYS A 243 -11.84 -15.16 -13.46
CA LYS A 243 -11.68 -16.20 -12.43
C LYS A 243 -12.61 -17.39 -12.69
N GLN A 244 -13.89 -17.13 -12.97
CA GLN A 244 -14.86 -18.17 -13.32
C GLN A 244 -14.46 -18.93 -14.61
N ALA A 245 -13.95 -18.24 -15.62
CA ALA A 245 -13.47 -18.89 -16.84
C ALA A 245 -12.26 -19.80 -16.57
N LEU A 246 -11.34 -19.36 -15.71
CA LEU A 246 -10.20 -20.17 -15.27
C LEU A 246 -10.64 -21.39 -14.46
N GLU A 247 -11.59 -21.24 -13.53
CA GLU A 247 -12.16 -22.33 -12.75
C GLU A 247 -12.87 -23.37 -13.64
N LYS A 248 -13.66 -22.92 -14.62
CA LYS A 248 -14.28 -23.81 -15.61
C LYS A 248 -13.24 -24.58 -16.42
N ASN A 249 -12.15 -23.93 -16.83
CA ASN A 249 -11.06 -24.59 -17.54
C ASN A 249 -10.31 -25.58 -16.65
N ALA A 250 -10.05 -25.22 -15.38
CA ALA A 250 -9.44 -26.12 -14.41
C ALA A 250 -10.32 -27.35 -14.16
N ALA A 251 -11.63 -27.18 -14.02
CA ALA A 251 -12.58 -28.28 -13.88
C ALA A 251 -12.58 -29.22 -15.11
N LYS A 252 -12.54 -28.66 -16.33
CA LYS A 252 -12.42 -29.47 -17.57
C LYS A 252 -11.12 -30.26 -17.61
N ILE A 253 -10.00 -29.67 -17.20
CA ILE A 253 -8.70 -30.35 -17.13
C ILE A 253 -8.75 -31.48 -16.10
N ASN A 254 -9.30 -31.22 -14.92
CA ASN A 254 -9.43 -32.22 -13.85
C ASN A 254 -10.36 -33.37 -14.28
N ALA A 255 -11.52 -33.08 -14.89
CA ALA A 255 -12.42 -34.09 -15.42
C ALA A 255 -11.75 -34.95 -16.51
N ARG A 256 -11.00 -34.32 -17.44
CA ARG A 256 -10.23 -35.05 -18.45
C ARG A 256 -9.15 -35.92 -17.82
N ARG A 257 -8.49 -35.44 -16.76
CA ARG A 257 -7.49 -36.20 -16.01
C ARG A 257 -8.09 -37.41 -15.30
N LEU A 258 -9.26 -37.26 -14.66
CA LEU A 258 -10.00 -38.36 -14.05
C LEU A 258 -10.44 -39.39 -15.08
N LEU A 259 -10.97 -38.97 -16.22
CA LEU A 259 -11.34 -39.89 -17.32
C LEU A 259 -10.13 -40.65 -17.87
N LEU A 260 -8.98 -39.98 -18.02
CA LEU A 260 -7.74 -40.64 -18.42
C LEU A 260 -7.29 -41.66 -17.37
N GLN A 261 -7.35 -41.33 -16.08
CA GLN A 261 -7.02 -42.27 -15.00
C GLN A 261 -7.96 -43.49 -14.96
N GLN A 262 -9.26 -43.29 -15.15
CA GLN A 262 -10.23 -44.38 -15.24
C GLN A 262 -9.95 -45.27 -16.46
N LYS A 263 -9.65 -44.67 -17.63
CA LYS A 263 -9.26 -45.43 -18.83
C LYS A 263 -7.96 -46.21 -18.63
N THR A 264 -6.94 -45.62 -18.00
CA THR A 264 -5.69 -46.33 -17.69
C THR A 264 -5.91 -47.47 -16.70
N ALA A 265 -6.77 -47.28 -15.69
CA ALA A 265 -7.11 -48.32 -14.71
C ALA A 265 -7.92 -49.46 -15.35
N ALA A 266 -8.86 -49.15 -16.25
CA ALA A 266 -9.62 -50.15 -17.00
C ALA A 266 -8.76 -50.91 -18.02
N SER A 267 -7.77 -50.25 -18.65
CA SER A 267 -6.82 -50.95 -19.51
C SER A 267 -5.84 -51.81 -18.71
N SER A 268 -5.47 -51.40 -17.48
CA SER A 268 -4.63 -52.24 -16.61
C SER A 268 -5.38 -53.43 -16.02
N SER A 269 -6.70 -53.35 -15.85
CA SER A 269 -7.50 -54.50 -15.42
C SER A 269 -7.86 -55.47 -16.56
N HIS A 270 -7.86 -55.00 -17.82
CA HIS A 270 -8.00 -55.86 -18.99
C HIS A 270 -6.67 -56.50 -19.43
N GLN A 271 -5.53 -56.00 -18.93
CA GLN A 271 -4.32 -56.80 -18.80
C GLN A 271 -4.46 -57.70 -17.57
N GLN A 272 -5.39 -58.66 -17.63
CA GLN A 272 -5.03 -59.97 -17.09
C GLN A 272 -3.71 -60.30 -17.76
N LYS A 273 -2.67 -60.59 -16.96
CA LYS A 273 -1.47 -61.23 -17.51
C LYS A 273 -1.98 -62.37 -18.37
N ALA A 274 -1.91 -62.23 -19.69
CA ALA A 274 -1.81 -63.41 -20.52
C ALA A 274 -0.47 -63.96 -20.07
N ASP A 275 -0.50 -64.83 -19.06
CA ASP A 275 0.64 -65.65 -18.71
C ASP A 275 0.92 -66.40 -20.01
N ILE A 276 1.94 -65.92 -20.73
CA ILE A 276 2.39 -66.57 -21.94
C ILE A 276 3.12 -67.80 -21.42
N ASP A 277 2.36 -68.88 -21.19
CA ASP A 277 2.90 -70.12 -20.68
C ASP A 277 3.94 -70.65 -21.68
N ASP A 278 5.08 -71.13 -21.19
CA ASP A 278 6.16 -71.68 -22.03
C ASP A 278 5.64 -72.81 -22.94
N GLU A 279 4.59 -73.52 -22.52
CA GLU A 279 3.87 -74.50 -23.34
C GLU A 279 3.19 -73.86 -24.55
N SER A 280 2.55 -72.71 -24.39
CA SER A 280 1.91 -71.97 -25.49
C SER A 280 2.95 -71.49 -26.51
N ILE A 281 4.12 -71.03 -26.05
CA ILE A 281 5.25 -70.66 -26.92
C ILE A 281 5.80 -71.90 -27.64
N SER A 282 5.97 -73.00 -26.92
CA SER A 282 6.50 -74.25 -27.49
C SER A 282 5.56 -74.85 -28.55
N SER A 283 4.25 -74.78 -28.34
CA SER A 283 3.24 -75.27 -29.28
C SER A 283 3.24 -74.48 -30.59
N PHE A 284 3.41 -73.16 -30.49
CA PHE A 284 3.49 -72.26 -31.64
C PHE A 284 4.78 -72.51 -32.44
N LEU A 285 5.92 -72.64 -31.76
CA LEU A 285 7.20 -72.94 -32.40
C LEU A 285 7.24 -74.35 -33.02
N SER A 286 6.59 -75.33 -32.39
CA SER A 286 6.40 -76.68 -32.93
C SER A 286 5.52 -76.67 -34.18
N SER A 287 4.43 -75.89 -34.17
CA SER A 287 3.53 -75.71 -35.33
C SER A 287 4.26 -75.11 -36.54
N ILE A 288 5.19 -74.18 -36.31
CA ILE A 288 6.02 -73.60 -37.38
C ILE A 288 7.04 -74.61 -37.90
N ARG A 289 7.57 -75.48 -37.03
CA ARG A 289 8.57 -76.50 -37.40
C ARG A 289 7.97 -77.64 -38.24
N ASN A 290 6.70 -77.99 -38.00
CA ASN A 290 6.01 -79.07 -38.71
C ASN A 290 5.30 -78.63 -40.00
N LYS A 291 5.41 -77.35 -40.39
CA LYS A 291 4.84 -76.79 -41.64
C LYS A 291 5.85 -76.69 -42.79
N LYS A 292 6.98 -77.38 -42.70
CA LYS A 292 7.93 -77.57 -43.80
C LYS A 292 7.99 -79.03 -44.22
#